data_AF-A0A2V4D4Y0-F1
#
_entry.id   AF-A0A2V4D4Y0-F1
#
_cell.length_a   1.000
_cell.length_b   1.000
_cell.length_c   1.000
_cell.angle_alpha   90.00
_cell.angle_beta   90.00
_cell.angle_gamma   90.00
#
_symmetry.space_group_name_H-M   'P 1'
#
loop_
_entity.id
_entity.type
_entity.pdbx_description
1 polymer ?
#
loop_
_entity_poly.entity_id
_entity_poly.type
_entity_poly.pdbx_seq_one_letter_code
_entity_poly.pdbx_strand_id
1 'polypeptide(L)'
;MDVDADGTPDGCDTLIDSDADGVADSSDTCPGFDDTVDVDADGIADGCDSLIDSDADGISDADDQCAGYNDLLDQDGDGIPTNVTDTTPVDDDDPPIDDDDDEDSSGIESETPQKSGIVENLSMMNIALGVVFIIGVIFLLLRKPQ
;
A
#
# COMPACT_ATOMS: atom_id res chain seq x y z
N MET A 1 3.86 1.17 -44.04
CA MET A 1 3.63 0.84 -42.63
C MET A 1 3.76 2.16 -41.93
N ASP A 2 2.77 2.45 -41.13
CA ASP A 2 2.46 3.70 -40.45
C ASP A 2 1.67 3.20 -39.24
N VAL A 3 2.39 2.90 -38.16
CA VAL A 3 1.88 2.12 -37.00
C VAL A 3 0.99 2.97 -36.12
N ASP A 4 1.39 4.21 -35.89
CA ASP A 4 0.71 5.21 -35.04
C ASP A 4 -0.25 6.12 -35.82
N ALA A 5 -0.27 6.02 -37.16
CA ALA A 5 -1.21 6.71 -38.03
C ALA A 5 -1.13 8.24 -37.96
N ASP A 6 0.05 8.79 -37.67
CA ASP A 6 0.29 10.24 -37.62
C ASP A 6 0.39 10.88 -39.03
N GLY A 7 0.45 10.04 -40.07
CA GLY A 7 0.57 10.43 -41.48
C GLY A 7 2.00 10.39 -42.02
N THR A 8 2.98 10.03 -41.20
CA THR A 8 4.38 9.80 -41.50
C THR A 8 4.65 8.29 -41.53
N PRO A 9 5.12 7.73 -42.65
CA PRO A 9 5.49 6.30 -42.66
C PRO A 9 6.66 6.03 -41.70
N ASP A 10 6.64 4.91 -40.95
CA ASP A 10 7.62 4.57 -39.90
C ASP A 10 9.10 4.77 -40.32
N GLY A 11 9.42 4.49 -41.59
CA GLY A 11 10.79 4.64 -42.11
C GLY A 11 11.29 6.09 -42.25
N CYS A 12 10.38 7.05 -42.18
CA CYS A 12 10.63 8.50 -42.16
C CYS A 12 10.21 9.12 -40.83
N ASP A 13 9.73 8.31 -39.89
CA ASP A 13 9.27 8.77 -38.59
C ASP A 13 10.41 8.79 -37.57
N THR A 14 10.46 9.84 -36.77
CA THR A 14 11.40 9.98 -35.66
C THR A 14 10.79 9.61 -34.31
N LEU A 15 9.45 9.55 -34.22
CA LEU A 15 8.70 9.24 -33.02
C LEU A 15 7.59 8.26 -33.43
N ILE A 16 7.86 6.97 -33.25
CA ILE A 16 6.82 5.95 -33.38
C ILE A 16 6.16 5.84 -32.00
N ASP A 17 4.88 6.19 -31.92
CA ASP A 17 4.10 6.33 -30.68
C ASP A 17 2.68 5.77 -30.89
N SER A 18 2.52 4.46 -30.65
CA SER A 18 1.36 3.67 -31.05
C SER A 18 0.07 4.01 -30.29
N ASP A 19 0.17 4.51 -29.06
CA ASP A 19 -0.98 4.93 -28.24
C ASP A 19 -1.13 6.45 -28.12
N ALA A 20 -0.20 7.20 -28.70
CA ALA A 20 -0.22 8.64 -28.83
C ALA A 20 -0.21 9.35 -27.47
N ASP A 21 0.50 8.79 -26.49
CA ASP A 21 0.68 9.38 -25.16
C ASP A 21 1.85 10.40 -25.11
N GLY A 22 2.63 10.48 -26.19
CA GLY A 22 3.79 11.36 -26.33
C GLY A 22 5.11 10.70 -25.94
N VAL A 23 5.11 9.41 -25.62
CA VAL A 23 6.28 8.57 -25.37
C VAL A 23 6.46 7.62 -26.56
N ALA A 24 7.70 7.51 -27.06
CA ALA A 24 7.96 6.58 -28.15
C ALA A 24 7.78 5.13 -27.67
N ASP A 25 7.24 4.23 -28.52
CA ASP A 25 7.08 2.78 -28.25
C ASP A 25 8.34 2.11 -27.65
N SER A 26 9.52 2.63 -27.98
CA SER A 26 10.81 2.12 -27.49
C SER A 26 11.14 2.48 -26.03
N SER A 27 10.46 3.48 -25.48
CA SER A 27 10.64 4.05 -24.13
C SER A 27 9.34 4.04 -23.32
N ASP A 28 8.23 3.64 -23.95
CA ASP A 28 6.91 3.42 -23.39
C ASP A 28 6.97 2.33 -22.31
N THR A 29 6.48 2.69 -21.12
CA THR A 29 6.45 1.82 -19.94
C THR A 29 5.16 1.01 -19.88
N CYS A 30 4.07 1.55 -20.43
CA CYS A 30 2.75 0.96 -20.43
C CYS A 30 2.10 0.90 -21.83
N PRO A 31 2.49 -0.09 -22.67
CA PRO A 31 2.06 -0.12 -24.05
C PRO A 31 0.53 -0.18 -24.24
N GLY A 32 0.01 0.77 -25.01
CA GLY A 32 -1.42 0.90 -25.29
C GLY A 32 -2.16 1.88 -24.40
N PHE A 33 -1.46 2.54 -23.47
CA PHE A 33 -2.02 3.44 -22.46
C PHE A 33 -1.08 4.61 -22.19
N ASP A 34 -1.59 5.64 -21.51
CA ASP A 34 -0.83 6.86 -21.22
C ASP A 34 0.09 6.68 -20.00
N ASP A 35 1.41 6.76 -20.22
CA ASP A 35 2.45 6.64 -19.20
C ASP A 35 2.39 7.75 -18.12
N THR A 36 1.66 8.84 -18.36
CA THR A 36 1.59 9.99 -17.44
C THR A 36 0.45 9.92 -16.44
N VAL A 37 -0.48 8.97 -16.62
CA VAL A 37 -1.60 8.76 -15.72
C VAL A 37 -1.19 7.76 -14.64
N ASP A 38 -1.08 8.27 -13.42
CA ASP A 38 -0.68 7.53 -12.21
C ASP A 38 -1.46 8.16 -11.03
N VAL A 39 -2.66 7.65 -10.79
CA VAL A 39 -3.65 8.26 -9.89
C VAL A 39 -3.25 8.09 -8.42
N ASP A 40 -2.73 6.93 -8.06
CA ASP A 40 -2.29 6.61 -6.70
C ASP A 40 -0.82 6.95 -6.43
N ALA A 41 -0.10 7.40 -7.46
CA ALA A 41 1.28 7.88 -7.39
C ALA A 41 2.27 6.80 -6.92
N ASP A 42 2.00 5.52 -7.23
CA ASP A 42 2.88 4.40 -6.91
C ASP A 42 4.05 4.25 -7.90
N GLY A 43 3.98 4.97 -9.02
CA GLY A 43 4.97 5.00 -10.09
C GLY A 43 4.72 3.98 -11.21
N ILE A 44 3.57 3.30 -11.19
CA ILE A 44 3.06 2.45 -12.27
C ILE A 44 1.90 3.22 -12.91
N ALA A 45 1.94 3.37 -14.24
CA ALA A 45 0.84 4.02 -14.93
C ALA A 45 -0.45 3.20 -14.80
N ASP A 46 -1.60 3.87 -14.61
CA ASP A 46 -2.93 3.28 -14.39
C ASP A 46 -3.27 2.17 -15.41
N GLY A 47 -2.84 2.33 -16.66
CA GLY A 47 -3.09 1.34 -17.72
C GLY A 47 -2.43 -0.01 -17.51
N CYS A 48 -1.37 -0.04 -16.71
CA CYS A 48 -0.55 -1.22 -16.39
C CYS A 48 -0.53 -1.54 -14.91
N ASP A 49 -1.25 -0.76 -14.12
CA ASP A 49 -1.44 -1.00 -12.72
C ASP A 49 -2.66 -1.90 -12.47
N SER A 50 -2.48 -2.82 -11.54
CA SER A 50 -3.51 -3.77 -11.10
C SER A 50 -4.26 -3.32 -9.86
N LEU A 51 -3.75 -2.30 -9.15
CA LEU A 51 -4.30 -1.83 -7.88
C LEU A 51 -4.28 -0.30 -7.85
N ILE A 52 -5.20 0.31 -8.59
CA ILE A 52 -5.39 1.76 -8.51
C ILE A 52 -6.07 2.07 -7.16
N ASP A 53 -5.34 2.70 -6.25
CA ASP A 53 -5.75 3.01 -4.87
C ASP A 53 -5.50 4.49 -4.54
N SER A 54 -6.46 5.35 -4.91
CA SER A 54 -6.37 6.81 -4.85
C SER A 54 -6.08 7.38 -3.45
N ASP A 55 -6.44 6.67 -2.38
CA ASP A 55 -6.26 7.12 -1.00
C ASP A 55 -5.26 6.28 -0.18
N ALA A 56 -4.64 5.31 -0.83
CA ALA A 56 -3.55 4.48 -0.34
C ALA A 56 -3.92 3.71 0.94
N ASP A 57 -5.17 3.26 1.03
CA ASP A 57 -5.67 2.51 2.18
C ASP A 57 -5.54 0.99 2.04
N GLY A 58 -5.18 0.51 0.84
CA GLY A 58 -4.97 -0.87 0.46
C GLY A 58 -6.17 -1.52 -0.25
N ILE A 59 -7.25 -0.78 -0.53
CA ILE A 59 -8.42 -1.22 -1.29
C ILE A 59 -8.44 -0.46 -2.63
N SER A 60 -8.65 -1.18 -3.73
CA SER A 60 -8.71 -0.51 -5.04
C SER A 60 -9.93 0.43 -5.11
N ASP A 61 -9.82 1.53 -5.87
CA ASP A 61 -10.90 2.47 -6.16
C ASP A 61 -12.21 1.80 -6.63
N ALA A 62 -12.11 0.61 -7.26
CA ALA A 62 -13.27 -0.15 -7.73
C ALA A 62 -14.06 -0.86 -6.61
N ASP A 63 -13.37 -1.20 -5.51
CA ASP A 63 -13.89 -1.91 -4.34
C ASP A 63 -14.00 -0.99 -3.10
N ASP A 64 -13.48 0.23 -3.19
CA ASP A 64 -13.49 1.29 -2.18
C ASP A 64 -14.92 1.77 -1.88
N GLN A 65 -15.31 1.68 -0.60
CA GLN A 65 -16.62 2.15 -0.12
C GLN A 65 -16.55 3.59 0.44
N CYS A 66 -15.34 4.07 0.68
CA CYS A 66 -14.96 5.22 1.49
C CYS A 66 -14.16 6.31 0.75
N ALA A 67 -14.13 6.35 -0.59
CA ALA A 67 -13.46 7.34 -1.44
C ALA A 67 -12.75 8.51 -0.74
N GLY A 68 -11.43 8.43 -0.65
CA GLY A 68 -10.57 9.46 -0.03
C GLY A 68 -10.33 9.23 1.47
N TYR A 69 -10.77 8.10 2.01
CA TYR A 69 -10.64 7.74 3.40
C TYR A 69 -10.51 6.22 3.56
N ASN A 70 -9.79 5.81 4.61
CA ASN A 70 -9.49 4.41 4.86
C ASN A 70 -10.70 3.53 5.24
N ASP A 71 -11.01 2.52 4.43
CA ASP A 71 -12.05 1.48 4.59
C ASP A 71 -11.87 0.59 5.84
N LEU A 72 -10.66 0.50 6.39
CA LEU A 72 -10.34 -0.35 7.55
C LEU A 72 -10.57 0.37 8.89
N LEU A 73 -10.94 1.65 8.87
CA LEU A 73 -11.29 2.39 10.08
C LEU A 73 -12.70 2.02 10.52
N ASP A 74 -12.78 1.11 11.48
CA ASP A 74 -14.01 0.69 12.16
C ASP A 74 -13.80 0.88 13.67
N GLN A 75 -14.25 2.03 14.20
CA GLN A 75 -13.97 2.41 15.57
C GLN A 75 -14.80 1.63 16.60
N ASP A 76 -16.04 1.26 16.26
CA ASP A 76 -16.97 0.57 17.15
C ASP A 76 -17.08 -0.95 16.87
N GLY A 77 -16.48 -1.43 15.79
CA GLY A 77 -16.36 -2.84 15.46
C GLY A 77 -17.62 -3.45 14.85
N ASP A 78 -18.52 -2.63 14.31
CA ASP A 78 -19.80 -3.08 13.75
C ASP A 78 -19.68 -3.58 12.28
N GLY A 79 -18.50 -3.42 11.69
CA GLY A 79 -18.18 -3.79 10.31
C GLY A 79 -18.54 -2.73 9.27
N ILE A 80 -18.92 -1.52 9.68
CA ILE A 80 -19.14 -0.36 8.83
C ILE A 80 -17.98 0.62 9.02
N PRO A 81 -17.33 1.10 7.94
CA PRO A 81 -16.25 2.06 8.11
C PRO A 81 -16.76 3.42 8.62
N THR A 82 -16.05 3.99 9.59
CA THR A 82 -16.41 5.20 10.34
C THR A 82 -16.58 6.46 9.47
N ASN A 83 -15.99 6.47 8.29
CA ASN A 83 -15.95 7.61 7.36
C ASN A 83 -17.03 7.57 6.25
N VAL A 84 -17.83 6.51 6.13
CA VAL A 84 -18.86 6.37 5.08
C VAL A 84 -20.23 6.82 5.56
N THR A 85 -20.78 6.04 6.50
CA THR A 85 -22.18 6.15 6.95
C THR A 85 -22.36 5.65 8.36
N ASP A 86 -21.25 5.42 9.07
CA ASP A 86 -21.28 5.05 10.47
C ASP A 86 -22.01 6.16 11.25
N THR A 87 -23.18 5.79 11.75
CA THR A 87 -24.03 6.62 12.60
C THR A 87 -24.34 5.89 13.89
N THR A 88 -23.75 4.71 14.09
CA THR A 88 -23.80 4.04 15.38
C THR A 88 -23.04 4.95 16.34
N PRO A 89 -23.65 5.30 17.48
CA PRO A 89 -22.90 5.98 18.52
C PRO A 89 -21.73 5.07 18.88
N VAL A 90 -20.50 5.57 18.73
CA VAL A 90 -19.36 5.00 19.43
C VAL A 90 -19.78 4.98 20.89
N ASP A 91 -20.00 3.79 21.44
CA ASP A 91 -20.46 3.60 22.81
C ASP A 91 -19.35 4.11 23.77
N ASP A 92 -19.26 5.43 23.93
CA ASP A 92 -18.54 6.10 25.02
C ASP A 92 -19.26 5.88 26.37
N ASP A 93 -20.45 5.26 26.33
CA ASP A 93 -21.18 4.75 27.47
C ASP A 93 -20.71 3.31 27.76
N ASP A 94 -19.43 3.09 28.03
CA ASP A 94 -19.09 2.05 29.00
C ASP A 94 -19.55 2.65 30.34
N PRO A 95 -20.71 2.23 30.89
CA PRO A 95 -21.08 2.68 32.22
C PRO A 95 -19.88 2.35 33.13
N PRO A 96 -19.57 3.18 34.13
CA PRO A 96 -18.64 2.75 35.17
C PRO A 96 -19.09 1.35 35.58
N ILE A 97 -18.16 0.39 35.56
CA ILE A 97 -18.37 -0.89 36.21
C ILE A 97 -18.63 -0.54 37.67
N ASP A 98 -19.91 -0.34 37.99
CA ASP A 98 -20.39 -0.31 39.35
C ASP A 98 -20.23 -1.76 39.78
N ASP A 99 -19.13 -2.02 40.50
CA ASP A 99 -18.83 -3.27 41.20
C ASP A 99 -19.90 -3.53 42.29
N ASP A 100 -21.16 -3.68 41.90
CA ASP A 100 -22.24 -4.18 42.74
C ASP A 100 -22.65 -5.54 42.18
N ASP A 101 -22.05 -6.57 42.79
CA ASP A 101 -22.28 -8.00 42.61
C ASP A 101 -23.77 -8.37 42.47
N ASP A 102 -24.11 -9.21 41.48
CA ASP A 102 -25.07 -10.31 41.64
C ASP A 102 -24.97 -11.33 40.47
N GLU A 103 -24.73 -12.60 40.83
CA GLU A 103 -24.56 -13.77 39.95
C GLU A 103 -25.78 -14.10 39.05
N ASP A 104 -25.56 -14.57 37.82
CA ASP A 104 -25.77 -15.98 37.40
C ASP A 104 -25.67 -16.15 35.86
N SER A 105 -24.97 -17.23 35.49
CA SER A 105 -25.10 -18.03 34.27
C SER A 105 -24.55 -17.58 32.92
N SER A 106 -23.51 -18.34 32.56
CA SER A 106 -23.31 -19.04 31.28
C SER A 106 -22.69 -18.23 30.13
N GLY A 107 -21.41 -18.48 29.90
CA GLY A 107 -20.72 -18.03 28.71
C GLY A 107 -19.27 -18.47 28.75
N ILE A 108 -19.02 -19.69 28.28
CA ILE A 108 -17.75 -20.20 27.74
C ILE A 108 -16.70 -19.10 27.53
N GLU A 109 -15.66 -19.10 28.37
CA GLU A 109 -14.44 -18.31 28.16
C GLU A 109 -13.76 -18.83 26.88
N SER A 110 -14.09 -18.24 25.73
CA SER A 110 -13.18 -18.29 24.60
C SER A 110 -12.11 -17.25 24.86
N GLU A 111 -11.01 -17.68 25.48
CA GLU A 111 -9.79 -16.89 25.49
C GLU A 111 -9.39 -16.61 24.04
N THR A 112 -9.63 -15.38 23.58
CA THR A 112 -8.88 -14.86 22.45
C THR A 112 -7.49 -14.49 22.96
N PRO A 113 -6.41 -14.88 22.26
CA PRO A 113 -5.07 -14.68 22.76
C PRO A 113 -4.81 -13.19 22.95
N GLN A 114 -4.26 -12.82 24.10
CA GLN A 114 -3.51 -11.57 24.23
C GLN A 114 -2.55 -11.50 23.04
N LYS A 115 -2.82 -10.60 22.07
CA LYS A 115 -1.82 -10.17 21.11
C LYS A 115 -0.84 -9.31 21.90
N SER A 116 0.01 -10.01 22.65
CA SER A 116 1.22 -9.49 23.24
C SER A 116 1.99 -8.82 22.12
N GLY A 117 1.99 -7.49 22.15
CA GLY A 117 2.81 -6.65 21.32
C GLY A 117 4.27 -6.91 21.63
N ILE A 118 4.81 -7.98 21.06
CA ILE A 118 6.23 -8.19 20.82
C ILE A 118 6.43 -8.14 19.32
N VAL A 119 6.40 -6.93 18.76
CA VAL A 119 7.33 -6.61 17.68
C VAL A 119 8.32 -5.63 18.27
N GLU A 120 9.48 -6.17 18.61
CA GLU A 120 10.61 -5.43 19.13
C GLU A 120 10.93 -4.26 18.18
N ASN A 121 10.64 -3.04 18.62
CA ASN A 121 11.21 -1.81 18.05
C ASN A 121 12.69 -1.70 18.44
N LEU A 122 13.43 -2.77 18.18
CA LEU A 122 14.86 -2.94 18.36
C LEU A 122 15.28 -3.71 17.10
N SER A 123 15.68 -3.08 16.00
CA SER A 123 16.90 -2.29 15.99
C SER A 123 17.35 -2.03 14.54
N MET A 124 16.99 -0.89 13.96
CA MET A 124 17.68 -0.43 12.74
C MET A 124 19.16 -0.11 13.03
N MET A 125 19.46 0.36 14.25
CA MET A 125 20.81 0.77 14.67
C MET A 125 21.82 -0.39 14.71
N ASN A 126 21.46 -1.55 15.29
CA ASN A 126 22.35 -2.73 15.35
C ASN A 126 22.47 -3.43 13.99
N ILE A 127 21.45 -3.38 13.13
CA ILE A 127 21.55 -3.90 11.76
C ILE A 127 22.55 -3.06 10.96
N ALA A 128 22.44 -1.72 11.04
CA ALA A 128 23.40 -0.82 10.38
C ALA A 128 24.84 -1.03 10.88
N LEU A 129 25.04 -1.18 12.20
CA LEU A 129 26.37 -1.43 12.76
C LEU A 129 26.93 -2.79 12.32
N GLY A 130 26.08 -3.82 12.25
CA GLY A 130 26.45 -5.16 11.77
C GLY A 130 26.86 -5.17 10.29
N VAL A 131 26.11 -4.48 9.43
CA VAL A 131 26.42 -4.37 8.00
C VAL A 131 27.76 -3.65 7.78
N VAL A 132 28.00 -2.54 8.48
CA VAL A 132 29.27 -1.80 8.39
C VAL A 132 30.46 -2.64 8.86
N PHE A 133 30.29 -3.40 9.95
CA PHE A 133 31.33 -4.30 10.44
C PHE A 133 31.65 -5.42 9.44
N ILE A 134 30.63 -6.04 8.86
CA ILE A 134 30.80 -7.11 7.86
C ILE A 134 31.51 -6.57 6.61
N ILE A 135 31.10 -5.42 6.09
CA ILE A 135 31.75 -4.79 4.93
C ILE A 135 33.21 -4.45 5.24
N GLY A 136 33.48 -3.91 6.44
CA GLY A 136 34.84 -3.62 6.89
C GLY A 136 35.73 -4.86 6.98
N VAL A 137 35.22 -5.97 7.54
CA VAL A 137 35.94 -7.24 7.61
C VAL A 137 36.20 -7.81 6.21
N ILE A 138 35.19 -7.79 5.32
CA ILE A 138 35.37 -8.23 3.94
C ILE A 138 36.44 -7.39 3.24
N PHE A 139 36.42 -6.06 3.41
CA PHE A 139 37.43 -5.19 2.83
C PHE A 139 38.85 -5.49 3.36
N LEU A 140 38.98 -5.80 4.66
CA LEU A 140 40.24 -6.24 5.26
C LEU A 140 40.72 -7.60 4.74
N LEU A 141 39.80 -8.54 4.50
CA LEU A 141 40.12 -9.87 3.94
C LEU A 141 40.46 -9.80 2.45
N LEU A 142 39.86 -8.86 1.71
CA LEU A 142 40.17 -8.61 0.29
C LEU A 142 41.46 -7.81 0.11
N ARG A 143 41.95 -7.15 1.16
CA ARG A 143 43.25 -6.46 1.15
C ARG A 143 44.37 -7.49 1.27
N LYS A 144 44.76 -8.07 0.13
CA LYS A 144 45.96 -8.92 0.04
C LYS A 144 47.19 -8.15 0.58
N PRO A 145 48.03 -8.78 1.42
CA PRO A 145 49.28 -8.16 1.84
C PRO A 145 50.17 -8.00 0.61
N GLN A 146 50.60 -6.76 0.34
CA GLN A 146 51.72 -6.47 -0.56
C GLN A 146 53.02 -6.75 0.20
#